data_AF-A0A7S2HKT0-F1
#
_entry.id   AF-A0A7S2HKT0-F1
#
_cell.length_a   1.000
_cell.length_b   1.000
_cell.length_c   1.000
_cell.angle_alpha   90.00
_cell.angle_beta   90.00
_cell.angle_gamma   90.00
#
_symmetry.space_group_name_H-M   'P 1'
#
loop_
_entity.id
_entity.type
_entity.pdbx_description
1 polymer ?
#
loop_
_entity_poly.entity_id
_entity_poly.type
_entity_poly.pdbx_seq_one_letter_code
_entity_poly.pdbx_strand_id
1 'polypeptide(L)'
;ATETLKQLDDLGYTFIIGGGQVYEESVKKGFLDRVYYTEVQNYPEDTKFDAWFPELEDKEWDRQVYCKSEDDDGSPEKKEEWLTDKKSGIQYKFLAFHKINPATKEDGALPQCRCKSMEEEK
;
A
#
# COMPACT_ATOMS: atom_id res chain seq x y z
N ALA A 1 -14.77 19.80 -1.46
CA ALA A 1 -14.50 18.54 -2.20
C ALA A 1 -14.27 17.38 -1.22
N THR A 2 -13.34 17.51 -0.27
CA THR A 2 -13.02 16.46 0.72
C THR A 2 -14.10 16.23 1.78
N GLU A 3 -14.87 17.26 2.17
CA GLU A 3 -15.99 17.10 3.11
C GLU A 3 -17.15 16.28 2.53
N THR A 4 -17.37 16.38 1.22
CA THR A 4 -18.42 15.64 0.51
C THR A 4 -18.12 14.14 0.46
N LEU A 5 -16.84 13.75 0.38
CA LEU A 5 -16.42 12.34 0.36
C LEU A 5 -16.58 11.67 1.73
N LYS A 6 -16.52 12.43 2.82
CA LYS A 6 -16.68 11.91 4.19
C LYS A 6 -18.13 11.60 4.58
N GLN A 7 -19.11 12.06 3.79
CA GLN A 7 -20.54 11.95 4.09
C GLN A 7 -21.23 10.78 3.36
N LEU A 8 -20.47 9.95 2.67
CA LEU A 8 -21.00 8.86 1.87
C LEU A 8 -20.64 7.54 2.56
N ASP A 9 -21.62 6.96 3.26
CA ASP A 9 -21.46 5.79 4.13
C ASP A 9 -21.22 4.44 3.40
N ASP A 10 -21.24 4.41 2.06
CA ASP A 10 -21.13 3.15 1.30
C ASP A 10 -20.49 3.33 -0.09
N LEU A 11 -19.24 3.80 -0.14
CA LEU A 11 -18.52 4.04 -1.39
C LEU A 11 -17.16 3.33 -1.44
N GLY A 12 -17.16 2.00 -1.42
CA GLY A 12 -16.01 1.17 -1.80
C GLY A 12 -14.64 1.72 -1.34
N TYR A 13 -13.67 1.78 -2.27
CA TYR A 13 -12.37 2.41 -2.02
C TYR A 13 -12.14 3.57 -2.98
N THR A 14 -11.66 4.70 -2.47
CA THR A 14 -11.19 5.83 -3.28
C THR A 14 -9.68 5.69 -3.49
N PHE A 15 -9.24 5.70 -4.75
CA PHE A 15 -7.83 5.58 -5.11
C PHE A 15 -7.30 6.88 -5.70
N ILE A 16 -6.11 7.28 -5.27
CA ILE A 16 -5.33 8.36 -5.88
C ILE A 16 -4.29 7.71 -6.78
N ILE A 17 -4.35 8.01 -8.07
CA ILE A 17 -3.49 7.40 -9.11
C ILE A 17 -2.48 8.39 -9.73
N GLY A 18 -2.29 9.56 -9.11
CA GLY A 18 -1.23 10.53 -9.45
C GLY A 18 -1.70 11.82 -10.11
N GLY A 19 -0.80 12.67 -10.63
CA GLY A 19 0.67 12.54 -10.68
C GLY A 19 1.43 13.08 -9.45
N GLY A 20 2.71 13.42 -9.60
CA GLY A 20 3.62 13.80 -8.49
C GLY A 20 3.06 14.84 -7.51
N GLN A 21 2.47 15.93 -8.02
CA GLN A 21 1.86 16.96 -7.18
C GLN A 21 0.67 16.44 -6.36
N VAL A 22 -0.17 15.59 -6.97
CA VAL A 22 -1.34 15.01 -6.29
C VAL A 22 -0.90 14.05 -5.20
N TYR A 23 0.15 13.26 -5.43
CA TYR A 23 0.73 12.39 -4.41
C TYR A 23 1.28 13.20 -3.23
N GLU A 24 2.06 14.24 -3.50
CA GLU A 24 2.63 15.11 -2.46
C GLU A 24 1.55 15.76 -1.59
N GLU A 25 0.52 16.34 -2.20
CA GLU A 25 -0.58 16.93 -1.45
C GLU A 25 -1.37 15.91 -0.63
N SER A 26 -1.52 14.69 -1.15
CA SER A 26 -2.29 13.63 -0.49
C SER A 26 -1.58 13.08 0.74
N VAL A 27 -0.26 12.89 0.65
CA VAL A 27 0.58 12.52 1.80
C VAL A 27 0.55 13.64 2.84
N LYS A 28 0.82 14.89 2.45
CA LYS A 28 0.87 16.05 3.38
C LYS A 28 -0.45 16.32 4.09
N LYS A 29 -1.59 16.18 3.40
CA LYS A 29 -2.92 16.39 4.01
C LYS A 29 -3.39 15.23 4.88
N GLY A 30 -2.63 14.13 4.92
CA GLY A 30 -2.90 12.99 5.77
C GLY A 30 -4.14 12.18 5.37
N PHE A 31 -4.62 12.29 4.13
CA PHE A 31 -5.82 11.60 3.66
C PHE A 31 -5.65 10.12 3.34
N LEU A 32 -4.40 9.65 3.31
CA LEU A 32 -4.08 8.28 2.92
C LEU A 32 -4.10 7.36 4.14
N ASP A 33 -4.84 6.25 4.05
CA ASP A 33 -4.78 5.16 5.03
C ASP A 33 -3.79 4.06 4.61
N ARG A 34 -3.65 3.86 3.30
CA ARG A 34 -2.82 2.84 2.67
C ARG A 34 -2.18 3.38 1.40
N VAL A 35 -0.97 2.91 1.11
CA VAL A 35 -0.29 3.15 -0.17
C VAL A 35 0.04 1.81 -0.80
N TYR A 36 -0.44 1.59 -2.01
CA TYR A 36 -0.02 0.46 -2.84
C TYR A 36 1.10 0.92 -3.76
N TYR A 37 2.23 0.22 -3.71
CA TYR A 37 3.46 0.65 -4.34
C TYR A 37 4.03 -0.48 -5.18
N THR A 38 4.39 -0.20 -6.43
CA THR A 38 5.16 -1.12 -7.26
C THR A 38 6.60 -0.63 -7.29
N GLU A 39 7.48 -1.37 -6.62
CA GLU A 39 8.92 -1.09 -6.71
C GLU A 39 9.44 -1.65 -8.02
N VAL A 40 10.14 -0.82 -8.80
CA VAL A 40 10.63 -1.15 -10.13
C VAL A 40 12.15 -0.96 -10.18
N GLN A 41 12.85 -1.93 -10.74
CA GLN A 41 14.30 -1.95 -10.92
C GLN A 41 14.67 -2.50 -12.30
N ASN A 42 15.96 -2.51 -12.62
CA ASN A 42 16.50 -2.99 -13.90
C ASN A 42 15.97 -2.20 -15.11
N TYR A 43 15.81 -0.88 -14.96
CA TYR A 43 15.58 0.03 -16.08
C TYR A 43 16.91 0.43 -16.74
N PRO A 44 16.91 0.80 -18.05
CA PRO A 44 18.13 1.23 -18.75
C PRO A 44 18.82 2.40 -18.06
N GLU A 45 20.17 2.40 -18.01
CA GLU A 45 20.95 3.46 -17.35
C GLU A 45 20.76 4.86 -17.97
N ASP A 46 20.34 4.93 -19.23
CA ASP A 46 20.02 6.16 -19.94
C ASP A 46 18.61 6.72 -19.66
N THR A 47 17.84 6.05 -18.79
CA THR A 47 16.49 6.49 -18.40
C THR A 47 16.56 7.80 -17.62
N LYS A 48 15.78 8.80 -18.05
CA LYS A 48 15.64 10.08 -17.37
C LYS A 48 14.29 10.16 -16.66
N PHE A 49 14.32 10.54 -15.39
CA PHE A 49 13.12 10.78 -14.57
C PHE A 49 12.98 12.28 -14.30
N ASP A 50 11.77 12.80 -14.48
CA ASP A 50 11.40 14.21 -14.26
C ASP A 50 10.44 14.41 -13.09
N ALA A 51 9.91 13.32 -12.53
CA ALA A 51 9.00 13.30 -11.40
C ALA A 51 9.40 12.24 -10.38
N TRP A 52 9.25 12.57 -9.10
CA TRP A 52 9.58 11.71 -7.97
C TRP A 52 8.36 11.54 -7.07
N PHE A 53 8.19 10.33 -6.53
CA PHE A 53 7.19 10.06 -5.51
C PHE A 53 7.63 10.69 -4.17
N PRO A 54 6.71 11.29 -3.38
CA PRO A 54 7.07 11.86 -2.08
C PRO A 54 7.65 10.79 -1.13
N GLU A 55 8.55 11.21 -0.25
CA GLU A 55 9.15 10.32 0.76
C GLU A 55 8.11 9.90 1.81
N LEU A 56 8.11 8.61 2.17
CA LEU A 56 7.29 8.06 3.25
C LEU A 56 8.22 7.74 4.43
N GLU A 57 8.09 8.47 5.53
CA GLU A 57 8.94 8.25 6.71
C GLU A 57 8.63 6.91 7.39
N ASP A 58 9.66 6.09 7.68
CA ASP A 58 9.52 4.80 8.40
C ASP A 58 8.88 4.93 9.79
N LYS A 59 8.85 6.13 10.36
CA LYS A 59 8.20 6.42 11.64
C LYS A 59 6.69 6.48 11.53
N GLU A 60 6.18 6.82 10.34
CA GLU A 60 4.76 7.03 10.06
C GLU A 60 4.17 5.87 9.24
N TRP A 61 5.00 5.16 8.48
CA TRP A 61 4.57 4.13 7.53
C TRP A 61 5.29 2.79 7.78
N ASP A 62 4.50 1.73 7.90
CA ASP A 62 4.99 0.35 7.97
C ASP A 62 4.95 -0.29 6.58
N ARG A 63 6.09 -0.79 6.11
CA ARG A 63 6.27 -1.37 4.77
C ARG A 63 6.08 -2.89 4.82
N GLN A 64 5.14 -3.40 4.03
CA GLN A 64 4.85 -4.82 3.91
C GLN A 64 4.83 -5.29 2.46
N VAL A 65 5.10 -6.58 2.24
CA VAL A 65 4.87 -7.22 0.93
C VAL A 65 3.37 -7.25 0.68
N TYR A 66 2.95 -6.79 -0.50
CA TYR A 66 1.54 -6.84 -0.88
C TYR A 66 1.14 -8.29 -1.18
N CYS A 67 0.15 -8.79 -0.44
CA CYS A 67 -0.54 -10.03 -0.77
C CYS A 67 -1.98 -9.69 -1.13
N LYS A 68 -2.41 -10.11 -2.32
CA LYS A 68 -3.82 -10.03 -2.71
C LYS A 68 -4.58 -11.08 -1.90
N SER A 69 -5.47 -10.65 -1.01
CA SER A 69 -6.41 -11.56 -0.35
C SER A 69 -7.55 -11.85 -1.32
N GLU A 70 -7.44 -12.95 -2.06
CA GLU A 70 -8.61 -13.62 -2.61
C GLU A 70 -9.00 -14.67 -1.57
N ASP A 71 -10.24 -14.66 -1.11
CA ASP A 71 -10.75 -15.67 -0.19
C ASP A 71 -10.40 -17.10 -0.66
N ASP A 72 -10.18 -17.99 0.33
CA ASP A 72 -10.18 -19.46 0.26
C ASP A 72 -8.80 -20.21 0.24
N ASP A 73 -8.61 -20.96 1.33
CA ASP A 73 -7.74 -22.13 1.55
C ASP A 73 -6.22 -22.06 1.25
N GLY A 74 -5.50 -21.25 2.03
CA GLY A 74 -4.07 -21.47 2.23
C GLY A 74 -3.37 -20.24 2.76
N SER A 75 -2.73 -20.37 3.92
CA SER A 75 -1.83 -19.34 4.47
C SER A 75 -0.85 -18.88 3.38
N PRO A 76 -0.98 -17.67 2.80
CA PRO A 76 -0.03 -17.23 1.81
C PRO A 76 1.28 -16.95 2.55
N GLU A 77 2.29 -17.79 2.32
CA GLU A 77 3.66 -17.44 2.68
C GLU A 77 3.97 -16.11 1.99
N LYS A 78 4.11 -15.03 2.77
CA LYS A 78 4.47 -13.70 2.29
C LYS A 78 5.88 -13.74 1.71
N LYS A 79 6.04 -14.12 0.44
CA LYS A 79 7.33 -14.14 -0.25
C LYS A 79 7.51 -12.83 -0.98
N GLU A 80 8.54 -12.07 -0.60
CA GLU A 80 9.02 -10.94 -1.38
C GLU A 80 9.66 -11.48 -2.66
N GLU A 81 8.87 -11.58 -3.73
CA GLU A 81 9.34 -12.10 -5.01
C GLU A 81 9.42 -10.99 -6.05
N TRP A 82 10.60 -10.87 -6.67
CA TRP A 82 10.81 -10.01 -7.84
C TRP A 82 10.27 -10.72 -9.09
N LEU A 83 9.31 -10.09 -9.73
CA LEU A 83 8.79 -10.50 -11.02
C LEU A 83 9.58 -9.83 -12.12
N THR A 84 9.82 -10.54 -13.24
CA THR A 84 10.52 -9.98 -14.40
C THR A 84 9.58 -9.93 -15.60
N ASP A 85 9.43 -8.75 -16.19
CA ASP A 85 8.69 -8.61 -17.45
C ASP A 85 9.53 -9.13 -18.63
N LYS A 86 8.97 -10.08 -19.38
CA LYS A 86 9.69 -10.76 -20.48
C LYS A 86 9.98 -9.84 -21.67
N LYS A 87 9.24 -8.74 -21.84
CA LYS A 87 9.38 -7.85 -23.00
C LYS A 87 10.43 -6.77 -22.77
N SER A 88 10.44 -6.20 -21.57
CA SER A 88 11.30 -5.07 -21.20
C SER A 88 12.50 -5.48 -20.36
N GLY A 89 12.48 -6.67 -19.75
CA GLY A 89 13.50 -7.10 -18.78
C GLY A 89 13.39 -6.40 -17.42
N ILE A 90 12.43 -5.50 -17.25
CA ILE A 90 12.23 -4.75 -16.01
C ILE A 90 11.81 -5.70 -14.90
N GLN A 91 12.38 -5.48 -13.72
CA GLN A 91 12.04 -6.21 -12.51
C GLN A 91 11.12 -5.39 -11.63
N TYR A 92 10.10 -6.00 -11.06
CA TYR A 92 9.16 -5.32 -10.18
C TYR A 92 8.66 -6.21 -9.04
N LYS A 93 8.29 -5.58 -7.92
CA LYS A 93 7.58 -6.24 -6.81
C LYS A 93 6.48 -5.34 -6.27
N PHE A 94 5.47 -5.96 -5.65
CA PHE A 94 4.34 -5.25 -5.06
C PHE A 94 4.50 -5.10 -3.56
N LEU A 95 4.35 -3.87 -3.08
CA LEU A 95 4.45 -3.47 -1.68
C LEU A 95 3.17 -2.74 -1.25
N ALA A 96 2.88 -2.80 0.03
CA ALA A 96 1.84 -2.01 0.68
C ALA A 96 2.43 -1.29 1.90
N PHE A 97 2.12 0.00 2.03
CA PHE A 97 2.45 0.79 3.20
C PHE A 97 1.19 1.09 3.99
N HIS A 98 1.26 0.91 5.30
CA HIS A 98 0.18 1.19 6.24
C HIS A 98 0.62 2.25 7.24
N LYS A 99 -0.27 3.20 7.59
CA LYS A 99 0.05 4.15 8.65
C LYS A 99 0.23 3.45 9.99
N ILE A 100 1.32 3.80 10.69
CA ILE A 100 1.61 3.33 12.04
C ILE A 100 0.71 4.11 13.00
N ASN A 101 -0.31 3.45 13.55
CA ASN A 101 -1.11 4.04 14.62
C ASN A 101 -0.31 4.02 15.93
N PRO A 102 -0.12 5.18 16.60
CA PRO A 102 0.64 5.25 17.84
C PRO A 102 -0.02 4.49 19.01
N ALA A 103 -1.31 4.16 18.91
CA ALA A 103 -2.05 3.37 19.91
C ALA A 103 -1.74 1.87 19.91
N THR A 104 -0.93 1.37 18.95
CA THR A 104 -0.61 -0.06 18.79
C THR A 104 0.82 -0.42 19.20
N LYS A 105 1.55 0.49 19.87
CA LYS A 105 2.88 0.21 20.44
C LYS A 105 2.78 -0.37 21.87
N GLU A 106 2.08 -1.48 22.06
CA GLU A 106 2.34 -2.40 23.16
C GLU A 106 2.35 -3.82 22.59
N ASP A 107 3.49 -4.49 22.81
CA ASP A 107 3.85 -5.84 22.37
C ASP A 107 4.01 -6.06 20.86
N GLY A 108 5.03 -6.82 20.46
CA GLY A 108 5.46 -7.05 19.07
C GLY A 108 4.49 -7.87 18.23
N ALA A 109 3.25 -7.41 18.11
CA ALA A 109 2.23 -7.95 17.23
C ALA A 109 2.09 -7.01 16.03
N LEU A 110 2.56 -7.49 14.88
CA LEU A 110 2.21 -6.96 13.56
C LEU A 110 0.72 -6.62 13.53
N PRO A 111 0.28 -5.51 12.93
CA PRO A 111 -1.12 -5.35 12.57
C PRO A 111 -1.45 -6.46 11.57
N GLN A 112 -1.86 -7.62 12.09
CA GLN A 112 -2.51 -8.66 11.33
C GLN A 112 -3.69 -7.97 10.64
N CYS A 113 -3.86 -8.26 9.35
CA CYS A 113 -5.14 -8.07 8.70
C CYS A 113 -6.21 -8.56 9.69
N ARG A 114 -7.00 -7.63 10.26
CA ARG A 114 -8.09 -7.97 11.17
C ARG A 114 -9.17 -8.64 10.34
N CYS A 115 -8.99 -9.93 10.05
CA CYS A 115 -10.07 -10.84 9.74
C CYS A 115 -10.85 -10.96 11.06
N LYS A 116 -11.86 -10.12 11.25
CA LYS A 116 -12.83 -10.38 12.31
C LYS A 116 -13.54 -11.66 11.90
N SER A 117 -13.15 -12.78 12.49
CA SER A 117 -14.00 -13.95 12.55
C SER A 117 -15.26 -13.52 13.29
N MET A 118 -16.35 -13.23 12.56
CA MET A 118 -17.67 -13.27 13.18
C MET A 118 -17.95 -14.74 13.44
N GLU A 119 -17.77 -15.15 14.69
CA GLU A 119 -18.41 -16.33 15.23
C GLU A 119 -19.92 -16.09 15.11
N GLU A 120 -20.57 -16.76 14.16
CA GLU A 120 -22.01 -16.98 14.25
C GLU A 120 -22.23 -18.39 14.77
N GLU A 121 -22.59 -18.43 16.05
CA GLU A 121 -23.12 -19.56 16.77
C GLU A 121 -24.40 -20.08 16.09
N LYS A 122 -24.35 -21.38 15.76
CA LYS A 122 -25.40 -22.40 15.87
C LYS A 122 -26.43 -22.58 14.75
#